data_AF-A0A7W7RPS9-F1
#
_entry.id   AF-A0A7W7RPS9-F1
#
_cell.length_a   1.000
_cell.length_b   1.000
_cell.length_c   1.000
_cell.angle_alpha   90.00
_cell.angle_beta   90.00
_cell.angle_gamma   90.00
#
_symmetry.space_group_name_H-M   'P 1'
#
loop_
_entity.id
_entity.type
_entity.pdbx_description
1 polymer ?
#
loop_
_entity_poly.entity_id
_entity_poly.type
_entity_poly.pdbx_seq_one_letter_code
_entity_poly.pdbx_strand_id
1 'polypeptide(L)'
;MTSRRRWVRRDERKVPLRADGRPASSTGPATWTSYSTAARSRRGVGLGYVLAVDDGIVCIDLDHCLTGGRIADWAQDILDRAPATYTEISPSGTGLHLWGRGHIEHGRRIRTDDGAQIEIYGQGRYIALGVRYADSPATLADLSEVINALT
;
A
#
# COMPACT_ATOMS: atom_id res chain seq x y z
N MET A 1 11.35 0.83 -4.39
CA MET A 1 10.50 2.04 -4.31
C MET A 1 11.26 3.32 -3.99
N THR A 2 12.29 3.27 -3.13
CA THR A 2 12.98 4.46 -2.59
C THR A 2 13.72 5.33 -3.62
N SER A 3 14.07 4.78 -4.79
CA SER A 3 14.69 5.52 -5.90
C SER A 3 13.73 6.46 -6.65
N ARG A 4 12.41 6.33 -6.47
CA ARG A 4 11.39 7.13 -7.17
C ARG A 4 10.98 8.35 -6.35
N ARG A 5 10.67 9.47 -7.02
CA ARG A 5 10.15 10.70 -6.39
C ARG A 5 8.63 10.66 -6.21
N ARG A 6 8.15 9.65 -5.46
CA ARG A 6 6.72 9.39 -5.23
C ARG A 6 6.34 9.35 -3.74
N TRP A 7 7.22 9.88 -2.90
CA TRP A 7 7.06 9.85 -1.46
C TRP A 7 6.34 11.10 -0.97
N VAL A 8 5.43 10.89 -0.02
CA VAL A 8 4.69 11.92 0.70
C VAL A 8 4.76 11.63 2.20
N ARG A 9 4.37 12.61 3.01
CA ARG A 9 4.00 12.41 4.42
C ARG A 9 2.50 12.16 4.51
N ARG A 10 2.00 11.85 5.70
CA ARG A 10 0.56 11.85 6.01
C ARG A 10 0.25 12.46 7.37
N ASP A 11 -0.93 13.03 7.53
CA ASP A 11 -1.47 13.37 8.85
C ASP A 11 -2.07 12.13 9.57
N GLU A 12 -2.62 12.35 10.77
CA GLU A 12 -3.26 11.30 11.57
C GLU A 12 -4.51 10.72 10.91
N ARG A 13 -5.22 11.53 10.13
CA ARG A 13 -6.41 11.13 9.34
C ARG A 13 -6.03 10.47 8.01
N LYS A 14 -4.75 10.18 7.80
CA LYS A 14 -4.22 9.62 6.55
C LYS A 14 -4.54 10.51 5.35
N VAL A 15 -4.43 11.84 5.50
CA VAL A 15 -4.41 12.78 4.38
C VAL A 15 -2.96 12.98 3.94
N PRO A 16 -2.63 12.86 2.64
CA PRO A 16 -1.27 12.99 2.15
C PRO A 16 -0.77 14.44 2.26
N LEU A 17 0.46 14.59 2.72
CA LEU A 17 1.13 15.87 2.93
C LEU A 17 2.44 15.91 2.14
N ARG A 18 2.78 17.09 1.63
CA ARG A 18 4.12 17.41 1.14
C ARG A 18 5.09 17.40 2.33
N ALA A 19 6.39 17.33 2.04
CA ALA A 19 7.42 17.37 3.08
C ALA A 19 7.41 18.68 3.92
N ASP A 20 6.82 19.77 3.40
CA ASP A 20 6.67 21.04 4.12
C ASP A 20 5.38 21.11 4.98
N GLY A 21 4.47 20.14 4.84
CA GLY A 21 3.22 20.03 5.61
C GLY A 21 1.97 20.52 4.88
N ARG A 22 2.08 21.08 3.67
CA ARG A 22 0.90 21.38 2.83
C ARG A 22 0.28 20.10 2.27
N PRO A 23 -1.00 20.10 1.83
CA PRO A 23 -1.60 18.94 1.17
C PRO A 23 -0.80 18.50 -0.08
N ALA A 24 -0.65 17.19 -0.25
CA ALA A 24 -0.13 16.60 -1.48
C ALA A 24 -1.28 15.99 -2.30
N SER A 25 -1.13 15.98 -3.62
CA SER A 25 -2.07 15.34 -4.53
C SER A 25 -1.67 13.89 -4.75
N SER A 26 -2.60 12.97 -4.99
CA SER A 26 -2.29 11.60 -5.44
C SER A 26 -2.06 11.49 -6.95
N THR A 27 -2.27 12.57 -7.71
CA THR A 27 -2.11 12.63 -9.17
C THR A 27 -1.20 13.76 -9.64
N GLY A 28 -0.81 14.68 -8.74
CA GLY A 28 0.03 15.84 -9.05
C GLY A 28 1.50 15.64 -8.64
N PRO A 29 2.41 15.23 -9.55
CA PRO A 29 3.80 14.88 -9.22
C PRO A 29 4.61 16.03 -8.63
N ALA A 30 4.26 17.28 -8.90
CA ALA A 30 4.88 18.47 -8.31
C ALA A 30 4.73 18.55 -6.77
N THR A 31 3.81 17.77 -6.21
CA THR A 31 3.58 17.70 -4.75
C THR A 31 4.34 16.55 -4.08
N TRP A 32 4.95 15.65 -4.83
CA TRP A 32 5.68 14.49 -4.30
C TRP A 32 7.16 14.82 -4.10
N THR A 33 7.88 13.96 -3.39
CA THR A 33 9.31 14.12 -3.16
C THR A 33 10.06 12.78 -3.12
N SER A 34 11.38 12.83 -2.91
CA SER A 34 12.21 11.63 -2.69
C SER A 34 11.95 11.00 -1.32
N TYR A 35 12.26 9.71 -1.20
CA TYR A 35 12.22 9.01 0.09
C TYR A 35 13.02 9.77 1.16
N SER A 36 14.27 10.15 0.85
CA SER A 36 15.16 10.85 1.78
C SER A 36 14.62 12.19 2.27
N THR A 37 13.83 12.89 1.45
CA THR A 37 13.23 14.18 1.84
C THR A 37 11.99 13.95 2.70
N ALA A 38 11.12 13.01 2.33
CA ALA A 38 9.96 12.66 3.12
C ALA A 38 10.37 12.05 4.49
N ALA A 39 11.36 11.17 4.52
CA ALA A 39 11.82 10.52 5.75
C ALA A 39 12.44 11.51 6.76
N ARG A 40 13.12 12.56 6.28
CA ARG A 40 13.68 13.62 7.15
C ARG A 40 12.65 14.65 7.62
N SER A 41 11.49 14.74 6.96
CA SER A 41 10.44 15.67 7.36
C SER A 41 9.78 15.23 8.67
N ARG A 42 9.58 16.19 9.57
CA ARG A 42 8.85 15.99 10.83
C ARG A 42 7.35 16.30 10.72
N ARG A 43 6.84 16.55 9.51
CA ARG A 43 5.42 16.90 9.29
C ARG A 43 4.55 15.65 9.27
N GLY A 44 3.43 15.69 9.99
CA GLY A 44 2.53 14.54 10.10
C GLY A 44 3.20 13.33 10.75
N VAL A 45 2.54 12.19 10.69
CA VAL A 45 2.83 11.03 11.56
C VAL A 45 3.38 9.81 10.81
N GLY A 46 3.53 9.88 9.50
CA GLY A 46 4.01 8.75 8.72
C GLY A 46 4.34 9.09 7.27
N LEU A 47 4.85 8.09 6.57
CA LEU A 47 5.11 8.16 5.14
C LEU A 47 3.91 7.65 4.35
N GLY A 48 3.86 8.05 3.08
CA GLY A 48 3.00 7.46 2.08
C GLY A 48 3.75 7.37 0.75
N TYR A 49 3.27 6.50 -0.11
CA TYR A 49 3.80 6.33 -1.46
C TYR A 49 2.67 6.45 -2.48
N VAL A 50 2.89 7.26 -3.51
CA VAL A 50 1.91 7.50 -4.56
C VAL A 50 2.08 6.48 -5.68
N LEU A 51 1.00 5.75 -5.97
CA LEU A 51 0.87 4.87 -7.12
C LEU A 51 0.53 5.73 -8.33
N ALA A 52 1.44 5.82 -9.28
CA ALA A 52 1.24 6.60 -10.51
C ALA A 52 1.34 5.69 -11.73
N VAL A 53 0.63 6.09 -12.77
CA VAL A 53 0.49 5.41 -14.06
C VAL A 53 1.82 4.83 -14.57
N ASP A 54 1.73 3.64 -15.18
CA ASP A 54 2.80 2.93 -15.88
C ASP A 54 4.08 2.61 -15.09
N ASP A 55 4.04 2.57 -13.75
CA ASP A 55 5.22 2.17 -12.95
C ASP A 55 5.28 0.70 -12.58
N GLY A 56 4.20 -0.02 -12.85
CA GLY A 56 4.05 -1.44 -12.58
C GLY A 56 4.11 -1.78 -11.10
N ILE A 57 3.90 -0.83 -10.19
CA ILE A 57 3.81 -1.07 -8.75
C ILE A 57 2.35 -1.09 -8.35
N VAL A 58 1.97 -2.12 -7.61
CA VAL A 58 0.61 -2.32 -7.12
C VAL A 58 0.62 -2.56 -5.62
N CYS A 59 -0.50 -2.24 -5.00
CA CYS A 59 -0.78 -2.56 -3.61
C CYS A 59 -2.11 -3.30 -3.54
N ILE A 60 -2.11 -4.49 -2.94
CA ILE A 60 -3.31 -5.19 -2.50
C ILE A 60 -3.48 -4.86 -1.01
N ASP A 61 -4.56 -4.18 -0.68
CA ASP A 61 -4.94 -3.79 0.68
C ASP A 61 -5.99 -4.77 1.20
N LEU A 62 -5.65 -5.49 2.28
CA LEU A 62 -6.51 -6.44 2.96
C LEU A 62 -7.03 -5.77 4.23
N ASP A 63 -8.25 -5.23 4.16
CA ASP A 63 -8.84 -4.45 5.23
C ASP A 63 -9.36 -5.35 6.37
N HIS A 64 -9.12 -4.94 7.61
CA HIS A 64 -9.62 -5.60 8.82
C HIS A 64 -9.30 -7.09 8.96
N CYS A 65 -8.25 -7.58 8.29
CA CYS A 65 -7.86 -8.98 8.30
C CYS A 65 -6.99 -9.40 9.50
N LEU A 66 -6.51 -8.46 10.32
CA LEU A 66 -5.60 -8.73 11.44
C LEU A 66 -6.25 -8.32 12.76
N THR A 67 -6.46 -9.29 13.66
CA THR A 67 -7.00 -9.06 15.02
C THR A 67 -6.19 -9.82 16.05
N GLY A 68 -5.59 -9.12 17.02
CA GLY A 68 -4.80 -9.74 18.09
C GLY A 68 -3.62 -10.58 17.58
N GLY A 69 -3.05 -10.23 16.42
CA GLY A 69 -1.98 -10.99 15.77
C GLY A 69 -2.45 -12.16 14.91
N ARG A 70 -3.76 -12.47 14.89
CA ARG A 70 -4.36 -13.52 14.07
C ARG A 70 -4.84 -12.94 12.74
N ILE A 71 -4.44 -13.56 11.64
CA ILE A 71 -4.93 -13.24 10.29
C ILE A 71 -6.24 -13.99 10.03
N ALA A 72 -7.21 -13.34 9.40
CA ALA A 72 -8.45 -13.96 8.94
C ALA A 72 -8.18 -14.98 7.82
N ASP A 73 -8.93 -16.09 7.81
CA ASP A 73 -8.66 -17.22 6.91
C ASP A 73 -8.63 -16.80 5.43
N TRP A 74 -9.55 -15.95 4.98
CA TRP A 74 -9.57 -15.43 3.60
C TRP A 74 -8.32 -14.61 3.23
N ALA A 75 -7.72 -13.91 4.19
CA ALA A 75 -6.52 -13.14 3.98
C ALA A 75 -5.28 -14.03 4.02
N GLN A 76 -5.29 -15.06 4.86
CA GLN A 76 -4.25 -16.09 4.89
C GLN A 76 -4.19 -16.84 3.55
N ASP A 77 -5.34 -17.20 2.97
CA ASP A 77 -5.43 -17.83 1.65
C ASP A 77 -4.78 -16.97 0.55
N ILE A 78 -4.91 -15.65 0.61
CA ILE A 78 -4.28 -14.73 -0.33
C ILE A 78 -2.76 -14.67 -0.09
N LEU A 79 -2.33 -14.61 1.17
CA LEU A 79 -0.91 -14.62 1.52
C LEU A 79 -0.23 -15.91 1.08
N ASP A 80 -0.88 -17.05 1.23
CA ASP A 80 -0.34 -18.37 0.88
C ASP A 80 -0.20 -18.56 -0.64
N ARG A 81 -1.07 -17.90 -1.43
CA ARG A 81 -0.99 -17.90 -2.90
C ARG A 81 -0.03 -16.85 -3.44
N ALA A 82 0.28 -15.81 -2.66
CA ALA A 82 1.18 -14.76 -3.09
C ALA A 82 2.64 -15.21 -3.03
N PRO A 83 3.47 -14.92 -4.05
CA PRO A 83 4.91 -15.07 -3.89
C PRO A 83 5.42 -14.13 -2.79
N ALA A 84 6.52 -14.53 -2.15
CA ALA A 84 7.12 -13.75 -1.07
C ALA A 84 7.44 -12.31 -1.54
N THR A 85 6.66 -11.35 -1.04
CA THR A 85 6.74 -9.94 -1.40
C THR A 85 6.70 -9.08 -0.15
N TYR A 86 7.06 -7.80 -0.28
CA TYR A 86 6.98 -6.85 0.81
C TYR A 86 5.52 -6.69 1.28
N THR A 87 5.31 -7.00 2.55
CA THR A 87 4.04 -6.97 3.25
C THR A 87 4.22 -6.18 4.52
N GLU A 88 3.25 -5.33 4.83
CA GLU A 88 3.25 -4.51 6.03
C GLU A 88 1.89 -4.53 6.70
N ILE A 89 1.89 -4.43 8.03
CA ILE A 89 0.69 -4.11 8.80
C ILE A 89 0.31 -2.67 8.46
N SER A 90 -0.91 -2.46 7.99
CA SER A 90 -1.40 -1.14 7.60
C SER A 90 -1.38 -0.16 8.78
N PRO A 91 -1.40 1.16 8.54
CA PRO A 91 -1.35 2.15 9.63
C PRO A 91 -2.45 2.07 10.68
N SER A 92 -3.57 1.38 10.43
CA SER A 92 -4.60 1.15 11.46
C SER A 92 -4.23 0.01 12.41
N GLY A 93 -3.25 -0.83 12.07
CA GLY A 93 -2.89 -2.01 12.86
C GLY A 93 -3.80 -3.22 12.62
N THR A 94 -4.83 -3.10 11.79
CA THR A 94 -5.89 -4.12 11.61
C THR A 94 -5.92 -4.74 10.22
N GLY A 95 -5.11 -4.26 9.28
CA GLY A 95 -5.06 -4.76 7.91
C GLY A 95 -3.64 -5.01 7.45
N LEU A 96 -3.49 -5.53 6.24
CA LEU A 96 -2.20 -5.80 5.61
C LEU A 96 -2.14 -5.15 4.22
N HIS A 97 -1.02 -4.54 3.89
CA HIS A 97 -0.70 -4.14 2.52
C HIS A 97 0.29 -5.14 1.93
N LEU A 98 -0.06 -5.79 0.83
CA LEU A 98 0.87 -6.56 0.00
C LEU A 98 1.30 -5.67 -1.17
N TRP A 99 2.58 -5.34 -1.20
CA TRP A 99 3.17 -4.53 -2.26
C TRP A 99 3.86 -5.44 -3.27
N GLY A 100 3.67 -5.18 -4.56
CA GLY A 100 4.33 -5.97 -5.59
C GLY A 100 4.38 -5.28 -6.94
N ARG A 101 4.69 -6.06 -7.96
CA ARG A 101 4.59 -5.66 -9.35
C ARG A 101 3.36 -6.25 -10.01
N GLY A 102 2.79 -5.52 -10.96
CA GLY A 102 1.62 -5.96 -11.70
C GLY A 102 1.00 -4.80 -12.48
N HIS A 103 -0.06 -5.11 -13.22
CA HIS A 103 -0.83 -4.13 -13.99
C HIS A 103 -2.31 -4.27 -13.66
N ILE A 104 -2.97 -3.15 -13.40
CA ILE A 104 -4.42 -3.05 -13.34
C ILE A 104 -4.86 -1.79 -14.08
N GLU A 105 -5.90 -1.88 -14.90
CA GLU A 105 -6.43 -0.71 -15.60
C GLU A 105 -7.15 0.23 -14.61
N HIS A 106 -7.95 -0.35 -13.72
CA HIS A 106 -8.71 0.36 -12.71
C HIS A 106 -8.53 -0.27 -11.35
N GLY A 107 -8.57 0.56 -10.31
CA GLY A 107 -8.61 0.07 -8.93
C GLY A 107 -9.86 -0.78 -8.72
N ARG A 108 -9.74 -1.86 -7.95
CA ARG A 108 -10.84 -2.79 -7.67
C ARG A 108 -11.09 -2.86 -6.18
N ARG A 109 -12.35 -3.02 -5.80
CA ARG A 109 -12.79 -3.28 -4.43
C ARG A 109 -13.66 -4.53 -4.47
N ILE A 110 -13.25 -5.54 -3.73
CA ILE A 110 -13.92 -6.83 -3.64
C ILE A 110 -14.44 -6.95 -2.22
N ARG A 111 -15.73 -7.27 -2.11
CA ARG A 111 -16.38 -7.61 -0.85
C ARG A 111 -17.17 -8.89 -1.03
N THR A 112 -17.06 -9.77 -0.05
CA THR A 112 -17.74 -11.07 -0.05
C THR A 112 -18.69 -11.15 1.13
N ASP A 113 -19.67 -12.04 1.05
CA ASP A 113 -20.70 -12.22 2.08
C ASP A 113 -20.11 -12.74 3.41
N ASP A 114 -18.98 -13.44 3.36
CA ASP A 114 -18.20 -13.88 4.52
C ASP A 114 -17.29 -12.78 5.11
N GLY A 115 -17.38 -11.56 4.58
CA GLY A 115 -16.79 -10.36 5.18
C GLY A 115 -15.40 -9.99 4.71
N ALA A 116 -14.87 -10.63 3.66
CA ALA A 116 -13.60 -10.19 3.07
C ALA A 116 -13.73 -8.78 2.50
N GLN A 117 -12.69 -7.97 2.70
CA GLN A 117 -12.60 -6.60 2.18
C GLN A 117 -11.22 -6.40 1.57
N ILE A 118 -11.18 -6.43 0.25
CA ILE A 118 -9.94 -6.39 -0.52
C ILE A 118 -10.00 -5.20 -1.46
N GLU A 119 -8.94 -4.39 -1.47
CA GLU A 119 -8.78 -3.31 -2.44
C GLU A 119 -7.48 -3.51 -3.21
N ILE A 120 -7.50 -3.27 -4.52
CA ILE A 120 -6.32 -3.39 -5.38
C ILE A 120 -6.12 -2.07 -6.08
N TYR A 121 -4.92 -1.50 -5.93
CA TYR A 121 -4.54 -0.21 -6.49
C TYR A 121 -3.25 -0.30 -7.29
N GLY A 122 -3.21 0.38 -8.43
CA GLY A 122 -2.01 0.53 -9.27
C GLY A 122 -1.76 1.95 -9.76
N GLN A 123 -2.74 2.85 -9.63
CA GLN A 123 -2.62 4.25 -10.05
C GLN A 123 -3.61 5.19 -9.36
N GLY A 124 -3.32 6.49 -9.39
CA GLY A 124 -4.23 7.58 -8.98
C GLY A 124 -4.48 7.70 -7.47
N ARG A 125 -3.87 6.82 -6.68
CA ARG A 125 -4.00 6.72 -5.23
C ARG A 125 -2.64 6.80 -4.59
N TYR A 126 -2.62 7.16 -3.32
CA TYR A 126 -1.45 6.98 -2.47
C TYR A 126 -1.80 5.96 -1.39
N ILE A 127 -0.82 5.20 -0.94
CA ILE A 127 -0.96 4.27 0.17
C ILE A 127 -0.13 4.82 1.33
N ALA A 128 -0.76 4.89 2.50
CA ALA A 128 -0.07 5.25 3.73
C ALA A 128 0.77 4.05 4.19
N LEU A 129 2.08 4.24 4.39
CA LEU A 129 2.95 3.15 4.81
C LEU A 129 2.75 2.82 6.28
N GLY A 130 2.71 1.53 6.55
CA GLY A 130 2.63 0.96 7.87
C GLY A 130 3.99 0.42 8.37
N VAL A 131 3.96 -0.74 9.02
CA VAL A 131 5.15 -1.39 9.58
C VAL A 131 5.32 -2.76 8.95
N ARG A 132 6.54 -3.09 8.53
CA ARG A 132 6.88 -4.39 7.94
C ARG A 132 6.32 -5.55 8.78
N TYR A 133 5.62 -6.46 8.13
CA TYR A 133 4.99 -7.61 8.76
C TYR A 133 5.98 -8.79 8.82
N ALA A 134 6.26 -9.28 10.03
CA ALA A 134 7.17 -10.40 10.27
C ALA A 134 8.49 -10.27 9.48
N ASP A 135 8.97 -11.37 8.89
CA ASP A 135 10.21 -11.41 8.10
C ASP A 135 10.00 -11.08 6.61
N SER A 136 8.81 -10.59 6.23
CA SER A 136 8.42 -10.31 4.83
C SER A 136 9.54 -9.61 4.05
N PRO A 137 9.95 -10.05 2.85
CA PRO A 137 11.16 -9.54 2.20
C PRO A 137 11.08 -8.06 1.84
N ALA A 138 12.23 -7.37 1.78
CA ALA A 138 12.32 -5.98 1.34
C ALA A 138 12.33 -5.84 -0.20
N THR A 139 11.59 -6.70 -0.91
CA THR A 139 11.54 -6.80 -2.37
C THR A 139 10.10 -6.85 -2.86
N LEU A 140 9.88 -6.46 -4.12
CA LEU A 140 8.57 -6.55 -4.77
C LEU A 140 8.58 -7.75 -5.72
N ALA A 141 7.77 -8.77 -5.44
CA ALA A 141 7.52 -9.89 -6.33
C ALA A 141 6.47 -9.52 -7.41
N ASP A 142 6.30 -10.38 -8.40
CA ASP A 142 5.21 -10.27 -9.37
C ASP A 142 3.90 -10.79 -8.75
N LEU A 143 2.88 -9.94 -8.68
CA LEU A 143 1.56 -10.26 -8.13
C LEU A 143 0.50 -10.46 -9.20
N SER A 144 0.88 -10.54 -10.48
CA SER A 144 -0.07 -10.61 -11.60
C SER A 144 -1.05 -11.78 -11.47
N GLU A 145 -0.59 -12.97 -11.07
CA GLU A 145 -1.47 -14.13 -10.86
C GLU A 145 -2.47 -13.91 -9.72
N VAL A 146 -2.01 -13.38 -8.58
CA VAL A 146 -2.88 -13.06 -7.43
C VAL A 146 -3.91 -12.02 -7.81
N ILE A 147 -3.50 -10.97 -8.53
CA ILE A 147 -4.36 -9.91 -9.02
C ILE A 147 -5.43 -10.48 -9.95
N ASN A 148 -5.06 -11.35 -10.89
CA ASN A 148 -6.01 -11.93 -11.84
C ASN A 148 -7.02 -12.88 -11.18
N ALA A 149 -6.62 -13.57 -10.10
CA ALA A 149 -7.49 -14.47 -9.34
C ALA A 149 -8.49 -13.73 -8.44
N LEU A 150 -8.22 -12.47 -8.09
CA LEU A 150 -9.11 -11.62 -7.29
C LEU A 150 -10.07 -10.86 -8.20
N THR A 151 -11.32 -11.32 -8.29
CA THR A 151 -12.39 -10.77 -9.15
C THR A 151 -13.61 -10.36 -8.36
#